data_AF-A0A818PTB4-F1
#
_entry.id   AF-A0A818PTB4-F1
#
_cell.length_a   1.000
_cell.length_b   1.000
_cell.length_c   1.000
_cell.angle_alpha   90.00
_cell.angle_beta   90.00
_cell.angle_gamma   90.00
#
_symmetry.space_group_name_H-M   'P 1'
#
loop_
_entity.id
_entity.type
_entity.pdbx_description
1 polymer ?
#
loop_
_entity_poly.entity_id
_entity_poly.type
_entity_poly.pdbx_seq_one_letter_code
_entity_poly.pdbx_strand_id
1 'polypeptide(L)'
;MSAAAGFIIFRQTKDSAIEYLLLQTSYGQHHWTPPKGHLDGDESPLQAAERETKEEAGLDKNDLEYYDKFEEKITYEVNGKPKDVYYFLARVHNAEQKINLSDEHQNLSWSNLQGACDLVKHENTQSMDITSMFDRICSSNVTITSQQRNEPDFTYEQKHTILHDLYTTNPASFIYRFGSLLTDDELKHYFDPNADYIRQISTPNRHKICANRRFTYMQQLLANGTYFSDEAMKERSPLLYEQMIEKYNDNTNNQLVKKTADGVLADFYMEHLESMNHHERVAEEFENEERFRNEDDDDESEEDEEEEDETKYSTAERELYRQEFLAIQKEKFLNGEDSNIDYTSIDNNDNLDNIKIREHDEEEKYFDDEDPYTYDNDK
;
A
#
# COMPACT_ATOMS: atom_id res chain seq x y z
N MET A 1 34.93 1.51 -12.82
CA MET A 1 34.31 2.08 -14.02
C MET A 1 33.74 0.90 -14.78
N SER A 2 32.42 0.86 -14.97
CA SER A 2 31.77 -0.20 -15.74
C SER A 2 31.73 0.24 -17.21
N ALA A 3 31.97 -0.68 -18.13
CA ALA A 3 31.93 -0.40 -19.56
C ALA A 3 31.00 -1.39 -20.26
N ALA A 4 30.27 -0.91 -21.25
CA ALA A 4 29.47 -1.71 -22.16
C ALA A 4 29.74 -1.30 -23.61
N ALA A 5 29.45 -2.16 -24.56
CA ALA A 5 29.55 -1.83 -25.96
C ALA A 5 28.46 -2.51 -26.79
N GLY A 6 28.10 -1.89 -27.91
CA GLY A 6 27.04 -2.38 -28.79
C GLY A 6 27.12 -1.79 -30.19
N PHE A 7 26.26 -2.31 -31.07
CA PHE A 7 26.12 -1.80 -32.43
C PHE A 7 24.80 -1.04 -32.61
N ILE A 8 24.88 0.15 -33.19
CA ILE A 8 23.75 0.76 -33.89
C ILE A 8 23.65 0.02 -35.23
N ILE A 9 22.69 -0.89 -35.32
CA ILE A 9 22.49 -1.72 -36.51
C ILE A 9 21.39 -1.11 -37.35
N PHE A 10 21.65 -0.92 -38.65
CA PHE A 10 20.63 -0.49 -39.59
C PHE A 10 20.53 -1.43 -40.80
N ARG A 11 19.36 -1.42 -41.43
CA ARG A 11 19.13 -2.05 -42.73
C ARG A 11 18.62 -1.03 -43.73
N GLN A 12 18.88 -1.29 -45.01
CA GLN A 12 18.26 -0.56 -46.11
C GLN A 12 17.23 -1.48 -46.77
N THR A 13 15.96 -1.09 -46.71
CA THR A 13 14.86 -1.87 -47.31
C THR A 13 14.89 -1.80 -48.84
N LYS A 14 14.07 -2.62 -49.50
CA LYS A 14 13.94 -2.61 -50.98
C LYS A 14 13.54 -1.23 -51.51
N ASP A 15 12.79 -0.47 -50.72
CA ASP A 15 12.32 0.89 -51.06
C ASP A 15 13.35 1.96 -50.70
N SER A 16 14.58 1.56 -50.39
CA SER A 16 15.68 2.43 -49.94
C SER A 16 15.43 3.18 -48.62
N ALA A 17 14.46 2.74 -47.82
CA ALA A 17 14.25 3.29 -46.49
C ALA A 17 15.30 2.71 -45.51
N ILE A 18 15.74 3.54 -44.56
CA ILE A 18 16.66 3.12 -43.50
C ILE A 18 15.85 2.83 -42.24
N GLU A 19 16.08 1.65 -41.67
CA GLU A 19 15.50 1.24 -40.40
C GLU A 19 16.60 0.76 -39.45
N TYR A 20 16.45 1.05 -38.17
CA TYR A 20 17.37 0.74 -37.09
C TYR A 20 16.78 -0.39 -36.23
N LEU A 21 17.64 -1.32 -35.81
CA LEU A 21 17.27 -2.39 -34.90
C LEU A 21 17.32 -1.90 -33.46
N LEU A 22 16.21 -2.07 -32.75
CA LEU A 22 16.14 -1.97 -31.29
C LEU A 22 15.60 -3.27 -30.73
N LEU A 23 16.13 -3.68 -29.58
CA LEU A 23 15.69 -4.83 -28.81
C LEU A 23 15.08 -4.36 -27.50
N GLN A 24 14.01 -5.02 -27.07
CA GLN A 24 13.33 -4.71 -25.81
C GLN A 24 13.70 -5.73 -24.74
N THR A 25 14.23 -5.28 -23.61
CA THR A 25 14.61 -6.20 -22.51
C THR A 25 13.39 -6.92 -21.93
N SER A 26 13.57 -8.18 -21.55
CA SER A 26 12.54 -9.00 -20.88
C SER A 26 12.45 -8.73 -19.38
N TYR A 27 13.46 -8.06 -18.81
CA TYR A 27 13.55 -7.68 -17.40
C TYR A 27 13.56 -6.16 -17.22
N GLY A 28 13.31 -5.72 -15.98
CA GLY A 28 13.32 -4.32 -15.60
C GLY A 28 12.16 -3.55 -16.25
N GLN A 29 12.43 -2.33 -16.70
CA GLN A 29 11.44 -1.44 -17.33
C GLN A 29 11.27 -1.71 -18.83
N HIS A 30 11.69 -2.89 -19.31
CA HIS A 30 11.56 -3.33 -20.70
C HIS A 30 12.16 -2.35 -21.71
N HIS A 31 13.43 -2.00 -21.50
CA HIS A 31 14.13 -0.96 -22.25
C HIS A 31 14.42 -1.35 -23.71
N TRP A 32 14.17 -0.42 -24.63
CA TRP A 32 14.47 -0.42 -26.05
C TRP A 32 15.85 0.16 -26.27
N THR A 33 16.81 -0.71 -26.55
CA THR A 33 18.18 -0.28 -26.86
C THR A 33 18.72 -1.01 -28.08
N PRO A 34 19.71 -0.45 -28.80
CA PRO A 34 20.49 -1.24 -29.72
C PRO A 34 21.18 -2.39 -28.95
N PRO A 35 21.45 -3.54 -29.60
CA PRO A 35 22.10 -4.66 -28.94
C PRO A 35 23.44 -4.23 -28.33
N LYS A 36 23.62 -4.51 -27.04
CA LYS A 36 24.77 -4.10 -26.24
C LYS A 36 24.87 -4.94 -24.97
N GLY A 37 26.09 -5.12 -24.48
CA GLY A 37 26.30 -5.66 -23.14
C GLY A 37 27.66 -5.29 -22.56
N HIS A 38 27.99 -5.89 -21.42
CA HIS A 38 29.15 -5.50 -20.63
C HIS A 38 30.44 -6.02 -21.27
N LEU A 39 31.53 -5.27 -21.10
CA LEU A 39 32.86 -5.80 -21.43
C LEU A 39 33.21 -6.92 -20.45
N ASP A 40 33.66 -8.06 -20.98
CA ASP A 40 34.16 -9.21 -20.22
C ASP A 40 35.69 -9.38 -20.37
N GLY A 41 36.38 -9.53 -19.24
CA GLY A 41 37.83 -9.68 -19.17
C GLY A 41 38.60 -8.53 -19.84
N ASP A 42 39.48 -8.89 -20.77
CA ASP A 42 40.38 -7.97 -21.49
C ASP A 42 39.90 -7.66 -22.92
N GLU A 43 38.62 -7.89 -23.24
CA GLU A 43 38.09 -7.63 -24.58
C GLU A 43 38.04 -6.13 -24.91
N SER A 44 38.26 -5.79 -26.19
CA SER A 44 38.06 -4.42 -26.68
C SER A 44 36.57 -4.10 -26.81
N PRO A 45 36.16 -2.83 -26.78
CA PRO A 45 34.75 -2.45 -26.98
C PRO A 45 34.13 -3.01 -28.27
N LEU A 46 34.91 -3.07 -29.36
CA LEU A 46 34.41 -3.65 -30.62
C LEU A 46 34.16 -5.16 -30.49
N GLN A 47 35.06 -5.90 -29.83
CA GLN A 47 34.87 -7.34 -29.59
C GLN A 47 33.66 -7.62 -28.70
N ALA A 48 33.45 -6.80 -27.66
CA ALA A 48 32.25 -6.85 -26.84
C ALA A 48 31.00 -6.61 -27.70
N ALA A 49 30.97 -5.56 -28.52
CA ALA A 49 29.84 -5.25 -29.40
C ALA A 49 29.53 -6.41 -30.37
N GLU A 50 30.55 -7.06 -30.94
CA GLU A 50 30.40 -8.24 -31.81
C GLU A 50 29.79 -9.43 -31.07
N ARG A 51 30.31 -9.75 -29.87
CA ARG A 51 29.82 -10.85 -29.03
C ARG A 51 28.37 -10.63 -28.62
N GLU A 52 28.08 -9.45 -28.08
CA GLU A 52 26.76 -9.09 -27.56
C GLU A 52 25.71 -9.04 -28.69
N THR A 53 26.06 -8.50 -29.86
CA THR A 53 25.16 -8.51 -31.03
C THR A 53 24.83 -9.93 -31.50
N LYS A 54 25.80 -10.84 -31.41
CA LYS A 54 25.56 -12.25 -31.73
C LYS A 54 24.69 -12.93 -30.67
N GLU A 55 24.93 -12.65 -29.40
CA GLU A 55 24.18 -13.23 -28.28
C GLU A 55 22.73 -12.73 -28.25
N GLU A 56 22.51 -11.43 -28.41
CA GLU A 56 21.20 -10.79 -28.26
C GLU A 56 20.35 -10.77 -29.54
N ALA A 57 20.97 -10.71 -30.72
CA ALA A 57 20.26 -10.59 -32.00
C ALA A 57 20.56 -11.75 -32.98
N GLY A 58 21.51 -12.63 -32.67
CA GLY A 58 21.90 -13.73 -33.56
C GLY A 58 22.65 -13.30 -34.81
N LEU A 59 23.16 -12.06 -34.87
CA LEU A 59 23.88 -11.51 -36.02
C LEU A 59 25.39 -11.72 -35.84
N ASP A 60 26.03 -12.44 -36.77
CA ASP A 60 27.46 -12.65 -36.76
C ASP A 60 28.17 -11.57 -37.59
N LYS A 61 29.50 -11.44 -37.44
CA LYS A 61 30.30 -10.47 -38.22
C LYS A 61 30.12 -10.61 -39.74
N ASN A 62 29.82 -11.81 -40.23
CA ASN A 62 29.62 -12.05 -41.66
C ASN A 62 28.27 -11.53 -42.18
N ASP A 63 27.34 -11.15 -41.28
CA ASP A 63 26.05 -10.57 -41.63
C ASP A 63 26.11 -9.03 -41.71
N LEU A 64 27.23 -8.43 -41.28
CA LEU A 64 27.36 -7.00 -41.00
C LEU A 64 28.49 -6.34 -41.80
N GLU A 65 28.20 -5.13 -42.31
CA GLU A 65 29.19 -4.20 -42.84
C GLU A 65 29.50 -3.13 -41.79
N TYR A 66 30.76 -3.04 -41.35
CA TYR A 66 31.17 -2.07 -40.35
C TYR A 66 31.56 -0.73 -40.97
N TYR A 67 31.21 0.33 -40.25
CA TYR A 67 31.63 1.69 -40.57
C TYR A 67 32.74 2.08 -39.59
N ASP A 68 33.97 1.63 -39.87
CA ASP A 68 35.16 1.74 -38.99
C ASP A 68 35.50 3.15 -38.48
N LYS A 69 34.90 4.20 -39.06
CA LYS A 69 35.09 5.60 -38.67
C LYS A 69 34.07 6.09 -37.64
N PHE A 70 33.08 5.27 -37.29
CA PHE A 70 32.04 5.61 -36.35
C PHE A 70 32.25 4.84 -35.05
N GLU A 71 32.71 5.56 -34.03
CA GLU A 71 32.78 5.12 -32.65
C GLU A 71 32.30 6.29 -31.79
N GLU A 72 31.16 6.11 -31.11
CA GLU A 72 30.61 7.11 -30.21
C GLU A 72 30.63 6.57 -28.78
N LYS A 73 31.15 7.39 -27.86
CA LYS A 73 31.21 7.07 -26.45
C LYS A 73 30.22 7.93 -25.68
N ILE A 74 29.30 7.29 -24.98
CA ILE A 74 28.39 7.94 -24.05
C ILE A 74 28.80 7.57 -22.63
N THR A 75 28.91 8.57 -21.76
CA THR A 75 29.17 8.36 -20.33
C THR A 75 27.96 8.86 -19.55
N TYR A 76 27.39 7.99 -18.72
CA TYR A 76 26.31 8.34 -17.80
C TYR A 76 26.52 7.68 -16.44
N GLU A 77 25.79 8.14 -15.44
CA GLU A 77 25.91 7.64 -14.08
C GLU A 77 24.89 6.53 -13.83
N VAL A 78 25.33 5.41 -13.27
CA VAL A 78 24.48 4.30 -12.81
C VAL A 78 24.85 4.02 -11.36
N ASN A 79 23.92 4.20 -10.43
CA ASN A 79 24.11 4.00 -8.99
C ASN A 79 25.34 4.76 -8.44
N GLY A 80 25.43 6.07 -8.72
CA GLY A 80 26.54 6.90 -8.25
C GLY A 80 27.89 6.66 -8.95
N LYS A 81 27.95 5.76 -9.94
CA LYS A 81 29.20 5.35 -10.60
C LYS A 81 29.14 5.66 -12.09
N PRO A 82 30.21 6.23 -12.68
CA PRO A 82 30.26 6.43 -14.12
C PRO A 82 30.30 5.09 -14.85
N LYS A 83 29.41 4.96 -15.84
CA LYS A 83 29.35 3.88 -16.81
C LYS A 83 29.60 4.44 -18.20
N ASP A 84 30.52 3.81 -18.91
CA ASP A 84 30.84 4.13 -20.30
C ASP A 84 30.13 3.14 -21.23
N VAL A 85 29.54 3.65 -22.31
CA VAL A 85 28.94 2.82 -23.36
C VAL A 85 29.48 3.25 -24.71
N TYR A 86 30.06 2.30 -25.43
CA TYR A 86 30.65 2.49 -26.75
C TYR A 86 29.68 1.97 -27.82
N TYR A 87 29.37 2.79 -28.82
CA TYR A 87 28.54 2.43 -29.95
C TYR A 87 29.31 2.48 -31.25
N PHE A 88 29.21 1.40 -32.01
CA PHE A 88 29.72 1.28 -33.38
C PHE A 88 28.55 1.25 -34.35
N LEU A 89 28.79 1.60 -35.62
CA LEU A 89 27.75 1.58 -36.65
C LEU A 89 27.96 0.39 -37.59
N ALA A 90 26.90 -0.39 -37.79
CA ALA A 90 26.91 -1.52 -38.71
C ALA A 90 25.65 -1.56 -39.58
N ARG A 91 25.81 -1.98 -40.84
CA ARG A 91 24.70 -2.25 -41.75
C ARG A 91 24.55 -3.75 -41.95
N VAL A 92 23.32 -4.27 -41.87
CA VAL A 92 23.07 -5.66 -42.24
C VAL A 92 23.18 -5.83 -43.76
N HIS A 93 23.89 -6.85 -44.23
CA HIS A 93 24.03 -7.14 -45.65
C HIS A 93 22.70 -7.54 -46.29
N ASN A 94 21.93 -8.39 -45.59
CA ASN A 94 20.60 -8.85 -45.99
C ASN A 94 19.53 -8.16 -45.13
N ALA A 95 18.69 -7.31 -45.72
CA ALA A 95 17.64 -6.59 -45.01
C ALA A 95 16.56 -7.52 -44.41
N GLU A 96 16.43 -8.75 -44.94
CA GLU A 96 15.49 -9.78 -44.46
C GLU A 96 16.18 -10.78 -43.51
N GLN A 97 17.38 -10.48 -43.02
CA GLN A 97 18.08 -11.33 -42.06
C GLN A 97 17.20 -11.51 -40.81
N LYS A 98 16.97 -12.77 -40.43
CA LYS A 98 16.18 -13.09 -39.25
C LYS A 98 16.98 -12.76 -37.99
N ILE A 99 16.37 -11.98 -37.10
CA ILE A 99 16.87 -11.71 -35.76
C ILE A 99 16.42 -12.82 -34.82
N ASN A 100 17.34 -13.36 -34.03
CA ASN A 100 17.04 -14.33 -32.98
C ASN A 100 17.35 -13.69 -31.64
N LEU A 101 16.30 -13.43 -30.86
CA LEU A 101 16.42 -12.81 -29.55
C LEU A 101 16.97 -13.79 -28.52
N SER A 102 17.83 -13.29 -27.63
CA SER A 102 18.18 -13.98 -26.38
C SER A 102 17.02 -13.96 -25.38
N ASP A 103 17.12 -14.77 -24.33
CA ASP A 103 16.14 -14.80 -23.23
C ASP A 103 16.06 -13.47 -22.46
N GLU A 104 17.10 -12.62 -22.60
CA GLU A 104 17.15 -11.26 -22.06
C GLU A 104 16.24 -10.28 -22.81
N HIS A 105 15.67 -10.68 -23.94
CA HIS A 105 14.85 -9.81 -24.80
C HIS A 105 13.51 -10.46 -25.12
N GLN A 106 12.45 -9.66 -25.06
CA GLN A 106 11.08 -10.12 -25.35
C GLN A 106 10.52 -9.60 -26.68
N ASN A 107 11.12 -8.54 -27.23
CA ASN A 107 10.62 -7.92 -28.45
C ASN A 107 11.73 -7.29 -29.29
N LEU A 108 11.44 -7.03 -30.56
CA LEU A 108 12.33 -6.37 -31.50
C LEU A 108 11.57 -5.38 -32.37
N SER A 109 12.26 -4.32 -32.78
CA SER A 109 11.70 -3.31 -33.67
C SER A 109 12.73 -2.90 -34.71
N TRP A 110 12.30 -2.95 -35.98
CA TRP A 110 12.93 -2.22 -37.05
C TRP A 110 12.17 -0.92 -37.25
N SER A 111 12.77 0.21 -36.89
CA SER A 111 12.13 1.53 -36.93
C SER A 111 12.93 2.52 -37.74
N ASN A 112 12.27 3.45 -38.43
CA ASN A 112 12.96 4.60 -39.00
C ASN A 112 13.61 5.43 -37.87
N LEU A 113 14.49 6.39 -38.23
CA LEU A 113 15.24 7.19 -37.24
C LEU A 113 14.33 7.84 -36.19
N GLN A 114 13.19 8.41 -36.62
CA GLN A 114 12.26 9.07 -35.71
C GLN A 114 11.65 8.07 -34.73
N GLY A 115 11.11 6.95 -35.24
CA GLY A 115 10.53 5.91 -34.40
C GLY A 115 11.53 5.28 -33.44
N ALA A 116 12.78 5.08 -33.88
CA ALA A 116 13.85 4.59 -33.02
C ALA A 116 14.17 5.58 -31.88
N CYS A 117 14.27 6.88 -32.20
CA CYS A 117 14.45 7.90 -31.19
C CYS A 117 13.27 7.99 -30.22
N ASP A 118 12.03 7.83 -30.70
CA ASP A 118 10.83 7.90 -29.88
C ASP A 118 10.77 6.72 -28.90
N LEU A 119 11.10 5.50 -29.34
CA LEU A 119 11.20 4.33 -28.46
C LEU A 119 12.19 4.55 -27.32
N VAL A 120 13.40 5.04 -27.63
CA VAL A 120 14.44 5.32 -26.62
C VAL A 120 14.07 6.51 -25.70
N LYS A 121 13.39 7.54 -26.22
CA LYS A 121 13.00 8.74 -25.44
C LYS A 121 11.81 8.50 -24.52
N HIS A 122 10.82 7.74 -24.97
CA HIS A 122 9.67 7.39 -24.16
C HIS A 122 10.12 6.73 -22.87
N GLU A 123 11.11 5.85 -22.95
CA GLU A 123 11.65 5.19 -21.77
C GLU A 123 12.45 6.09 -20.85
N ASN A 124 13.35 6.92 -21.39
CA ASN A 124 14.09 7.86 -20.55
C ASN A 124 13.15 8.80 -19.80
N THR A 125 12.05 9.21 -20.44
CA THR A 125 11.02 10.05 -19.82
C THR A 125 10.24 9.27 -18.75
N GLN A 126 9.79 8.06 -19.07
CA GLN A 126 9.06 7.18 -18.15
C GLN A 126 9.89 6.80 -16.92
N SER A 127 11.18 6.54 -17.12
CA SER A 127 12.13 6.21 -16.05
C SER A 127 12.36 7.40 -15.12
N MET A 128 12.49 8.61 -15.68
CA MET A 128 12.59 9.86 -14.90
C MET A 128 11.31 10.15 -14.11
N ASP A 129 10.14 9.93 -14.70
CA ASP A 129 8.85 10.16 -14.04
C ASP A 129 8.62 9.18 -12.88
N ILE A 130 8.89 7.87 -13.06
CA ILE A 130 8.81 6.87 -11.98
C ILE A 130 9.80 7.20 -10.85
N THR A 131 11.01 7.63 -11.20
CA THR A 131 12.02 8.04 -10.20
C THR A 131 11.50 9.21 -9.37
N SER A 132 10.89 10.22 -10.01
CA SER A 132 10.31 11.36 -9.31
C SER A 132 9.14 10.97 -8.39
N MET A 133 8.34 9.98 -8.79
CA MET A 133 7.27 9.41 -7.97
C MET A 133 7.84 8.76 -6.71
N PHE A 134 8.87 7.92 -6.85
CA PHE A 134 9.55 7.29 -5.71
C PHE A 134 10.28 8.29 -4.81
N ASP A 135 10.82 9.37 -5.37
CA ASP A 135 11.44 10.45 -4.58
C ASP A 135 10.47 11.12 -3.63
N ARG A 136 9.24 11.39 -4.11
CA ARG A 136 8.19 11.96 -3.28
C ARG A 136 7.77 10.99 -2.17
N ILE A 137 7.66 9.69 -2.47
CA ILE A 137 7.36 8.67 -1.45
C ILE A 137 8.50 8.61 -0.42
N CYS A 138 9.76 8.56 -0.86
CA CYS A 138 10.93 8.55 0.02
C CYS A 138 11.06 9.81 0.90
N SER A 139 10.59 10.95 0.40
CA SER A 139 10.59 12.23 1.11
C SER A 139 9.37 12.43 2.01
N SER A 140 8.40 11.50 1.96
CA SER A 140 7.23 11.52 2.83
C SER A 140 7.54 10.89 4.20
N ASN A 141 6.61 11.04 5.15
CA ASN A 141 6.69 10.38 6.46
C ASN A 141 6.17 8.94 6.44
N VAL A 142 5.85 8.37 5.27
CA VAL A 142 5.31 7.00 5.18
C VAL A 142 6.43 5.99 5.32
N THR A 143 6.22 4.99 6.18
CA THR A 143 7.14 3.87 6.34
C THR A 143 7.15 2.99 5.09
N ILE A 144 8.29 2.91 4.40
CA ILE A 144 8.44 2.10 3.18
C ILE A 144 8.48 0.61 3.51
N THR A 145 9.16 0.21 4.58
CA THR A 145 9.12 -1.16 5.12
C THR A 145 9.48 -1.16 6.60
N SER A 146 9.04 -2.20 7.32
CA SER A 146 9.30 -2.36 8.75
C SER A 146 10.76 -2.73 9.01
N GLN A 147 11.42 -2.04 9.94
CA GLN A 147 12.78 -2.33 10.39
C GLN A 147 12.78 -2.90 11.81
N GLN A 148 13.71 -3.80 12.11
CA GLN A 148 13.86 -4.33 13.46
C GLN A 148 14.51 -3.29 14.38
N ARG A 149 14.20 -3.36 15.68
CA ARG A 149 14.75 -2.44 16.68
C ARG A 149 16.29 -2.58 16.69
N ASN A 150 16.99 -1.46 16.44
CA ASN A 150 18.46 -1.31 16.30
C ASN A 150 19.06 -1.51 14.89
N GLU A 151 18.25 -1.63 13.84
CA GLU A 151 18.75 -1.56 12.46
C GLU A 151 18.96 -0.10 12.01
N PRO A 152 19.98 0.19 11.19
CA PRO A 152 20.14 1.50 10.58
C PRO A 152 19.01 1.77 9.58
N ASP A 153 18.58 3.03 9.50
CA ASP A 153 17.62 3.48 8.50
C ASP A 153 18.09 3.10 7.08
N PHE A 154 17.15 2.67 6.24
CA PHE A 154 17.47 2.39 4.83
C PHE A 154 18.04 3.63 4.15
N THR A 155 19.10 3.41 3.40
CA THR A 155 19.63 4.42 2.49
C THR A 155 18.59 4.77 1.43
N TYR A 156 18.73 5.95 0.83
CA TYR A 156 17.87 6.40 -0.25
C TYR A 156 17.85 5.40 -1.44
N GLU A 157 19.01 4.85 -1.82
CA GLU A 157 19.08 3.82 -2.87
C GLU A 157 18.30 2.55 -2.50
N GLN A 158 18.44 2.07 -1.26
CA GLN A 158 17.70 0.88 -0.79
C GLN A 158 16.19 1.11 -0.77
N LYS A 159 15.74 2.29 -0.34
CA LYS A 159 14.32 2.67 -0.36
C LYS A 159 13.76 2.64 -1.78
N HIS A 160 14.50 3.20 -2.75
CA HIS A 160 14.14 3.16 -4.16
C HIS A 160 14.05 1.75 -4.72
N THR A 161 15.01 0.88 -4.40
CA THR A 161 14.96 -0.54 -4.80
C THR A 161 13.71 -1.24 -4.26
N ILE A 162 13.40 -1.05 -2.97
CA ILE A 162 12.21 -1.66 -2.34
C ILE A 162 10.92 -1.17 -3.02
N LEU A 163 10.81 0.14 -3.29
CA LEU A 163 9.66 0.73 -3.96
C LEU A 163 9.51 0.21 -5.39
N HIS A 164 10.62 0.11 -6.13
CA HIS A 164 10.64 -0.42 -7.49
C HIS A 164 10.23 -1.90 -7.53
N ASP A 165 10.77 -2.71 -6.62
CA ASP A 165 10.43 -4.13 -6.52
C ASP A 165 8.96 -4.31 -6.19
N LEU A 166 8.41 -3.53 -5.25
CA LEU A 166 6.99 -3.60 -4.91
C LEU A 166 6.10 -3.13 -6.06
N TYR A 167 6.46 -2.04 -6.74
CA TYR A 167 5.75 -1.52 -7.90
C TYR A 167 5.65 -2.56 -9.04
N THR A 168 6.76 -3.26 -9.31
CA THR A 168 6.83 -4.23 -10.42
C THR A 168 6.23 -5.60 -10.07
N THR A 169 6.46 -6.10 -8.86
CA THR A 169 6.04 -7.45 -8.47
C THR A 169 4.62 -7.49 -7.89
N ASN A 170 4.18 -6.42 -7.23
CA ASN A 170 2.87 -6.34 -6.57
C ASN A 170 2.31 -4.91 -6.62
N PRO A 171 1.90 -4.44 -7.82
CA PRO A 171 1.39 -3.08 -8.01
C PRO A 171 0.15 -2.77 -7.16
N ALA A 172 -0.68 -3.79 -6.87
CA ALA A 172 -1.84 -3.64 -5.99
C ALA A 172 -1.41 -3.21 -4.57
N SER A 173 -0.42 -3.90 -3.99
CA SER A 173 0.11 -3.55 -2.66
C SER A 173 0.87 -2.22 -2.68
N PHE A 174 1.60 -1.94 -3.76
CA PHE A 174 2.26 -0.64 -3.91
C PHE A 174 1.25 0.51 -3.84
N ILE A 175 0.18 0.41 -4.64
CA ILE A 175 -0.84 1.45 -4.68
C ILE A 175 -1.63 1.53 -3.38
N TYR A 176 -1.94 0.38 -2.79
CA TYR A 176 -2.65 0.35 -1.52
C TYR A 176 -1.90 1.13 -0.42
N ARG A 177 -0.57 1.02 -0.39
CA ARG A 177 0.28 1.69 0.60
C ARG A 177 0.62 3.13 0.24
N PHE A 178 0.94 3.40 -1.02
CA PHE A 178 1.52 4.67 -1.45
C PHE A 178 0.62 5.48 -2.36
N GLY A 179 -0.48 4.92 -2.86
CA GLY A 179 -1.38 5.53 -3.85
C GLY A 179 -1.93 6.89 -3.44
N SER A 180 -2.08 7.15 -2.14
CA SER A 180 -2.50 8.47 -1.65
C SER A 180 -1.46 9.58 -1.83
N LEU A 181 -0.21 9.24 -2.13
CA LEU A 181 0.87 10.17 -2.44
C LEU A 181 1.08 10.37 -3.95
N LEU A 182 0.35 9.62 -4.79
CA LEU A 182 0.43 9.71 -6.24
C LEU A 182 -0.57 10.75 -6.75
N THR A 183 -0.23 11.38 -7.87
CA THR A 183 -1.15 12.27 -8.58
C THR A 183 -2.16 11.47 -9.40
N ASP A 184 -3.31 12.07 -9.71
CA ASP A 184 -4.33 11.44 -10.57
C ASP A 184 -3.79 11.05 -11.95
N ASP A 185 -2.87 11.85 -12.49
CA ASP A 185 -2.25 11.59 -13.78
C ASP A 185 -1.31 10.38 -13.69
N GLU A 186 -0.54 10.25 -12.61
CA GLU A 186 0.32 9.08 -12.38
C GLU A 186 -0.50 7.81 -12.15
N LEU A 187 -1.61 7.90 -11.40
CA LEU A 187 -2.51 6.78 -11.20
C LEU A 187 -3.12 6.29 -12.52
N LYS A 188 -3.49 7.20 -13.43
CA LYS A 188 -4.04 6.85 -14.76
C LYS A 188 -2.98 6.38 -15.75
N HIS A 189 -1.76 6.90 -15.66
CA HIS A 189 -0.70 6.65 -16.61
C HIS A 189 0.06 5.35 -16.31
N TYR A 190 0.31 5.07 -15.02
CA TYR A 190 1.14 3.95 -14.60
C TYR A 190 0.35 2.72 -14.14
N PHE A 191 -0.96 2.84 -13.94
CA PHE A 191 -1.80 1.76 -13.41
C PHE A 191 -3.10 1.64 -14.20
N ASP A 192 -3.65 0.43 -14.25
CA ASP A 192 -4.90 0.18 -14.95
C ASP A 192 -6.06 0.82 -14.18
N PRO A 193 -6.74 1.85 -14.72
CA PRO A 193 -7.83 2.53 -14.03
C PRO A 193 -9.03 1.62 -13.77
N ASN A 194 -9.12 0.47 -14.45
CA ASN A 194 -10.20 -0.50 -14.25
C ASN A 194 -9.82 -1.61 -13.27
N ALA A 195 -8.56 -1.69 -12.82
CA ALA A 195 -8.17 -2.74 -11.89
C ALA A 195 -8.89 -2.60 -10.54
N ASP A 196 -9.29 -3.73 -9.95
CA ASP A 196 -10.08 -3.76 -8.73
C ASP A 196 -9.37 -3.04 -7.56
N TYR A 197 -8.04 -3.07 -7.53
CA TYR A 197 -7.24 -2.37 -6.54
C TYR A 197 -7.28 -0.83 -6.66
N ILE A 198 -7.53 -0.26 -7.86
CA ILE A 198 -7.74 1.19 -8.03
C ILE A 198 -9.11 1.60 -7.50
N ARG A 199 -10.13 0.76 -7.72
CA ARG A 199 -11.49 1.01 -7.22
C ARG A 199 -11.54 0.96 -5.69
N GLN A 200 -10.73 0.11 -5.05
CA GLN A 200 -10.68 0.01 -3.58
C GLN A 200 -10.10 1.25 -2.87
N ILE A 201 -9.30 2.08 -3.55
CA ILE A 201 -8.79 3.37 -3.02
C ILE A 201 -9.89 4.42 -3.02
N SER A 202 -10.93 4.23 -3.84
CA SER A 202 -12.09 5.12 -3.88
C SER A 202 -12.78 5.01 -2.54
N THR A 203 -12.59 6.06 -1.74
CA THR A 203 -13.24 6.58 -0.52
C THR A 203 -14.01 5.68 0.47
N PRO A 204 -14.99 4.80 0.16
CA PRO A 204 -15.70 4.08 1.22
C PRO A 204 -14.87 2.99 1.93
N ASN A 205 -13.98 2.30 1.21
CA ASN A 205 -13.26 1.15 1.80
C ASN A 205 -12.04 1.57 2.63
N ARG A 206 -11.45 2.73 2.32
CA ARG A 206 -10.29 3.26 3.06
C ARG A 206 -10.62 3.55 4.53
N HIS A 207 -11.81 4.09 4.81
CA HIS A 207 -12.24 4.37 6.17
C HIS A 207 -12.39 3.10 7.01
N LYS A 208 -13.03 2.05 6.48
CA LYS A 208 -13.15 0.74 7.15
C LYS A 208 -11.79 0.13 7.44
N ILE A 209 -10.90 0.14 6.45
CA ILE A 209 -9.54 -0.40 6.61
C ILE A 209 -8.75 0.35 7.68
N CYS A 210 -8.78 1.69 7.67
CA CYS A 210 -8.12 2.49 8.70
C CYS A 210 -8.73 2.21 10.07
N ALA A 211 -10.06 2.09 10.18
CA ALA A 211 -10.74 1.72 11.41
C ALA A 211 -10.30 0.33 11.91
N ASN A 212 -10.16 -0.66 11.04
CA ASN A 212 -9.72 -2.01 11.38
C ASN A 212 -8.26 -2.05 11.86
N ARG A 213 -7.37 -1.26 11.24
CA ARG A 213 -5.97 -1.09 11.68
C ARG A 213 -5.89 -0.42 13.04
N ARG A 214 -6.64 0.68 13.21
CA ARG A 214 -6.77 1.38 14.50
C ARG A 214 -7.31 0.45 15.56
N PHE A 215 -8.31 -0.36 15.26
CA PHE A 215 -8.86 -1.35 16.17
C PHE A 215 -7.79 -2.37 16.60
N THR A 216 -7.07 -2.95 15.65
CA THR A 216 -5.99 -3.91 15.95
C THR A 216 -4.91 -3.28 16.84
N TYR A 217 -4.51 -2.04 16.55
CA TYR A 217 -3.53 -1.32 17.37
C TYR A 217 -4.09 -0.95 18.76
N MET A 218 -5.37 -0.57 18.84
CA MET A 218 -6.07 -0.32 20.11
C MET A 218 -6.08 -1.57 21.00
N GLN A 219 -6.31 -2.76 20.44
CA GLN A 219 -6.25 -4.03 21.19
C GLN A 219 -4.85 -4.29 21.75
N GLN A 220 -3.78 -3.98 20.99
CA GLN A 220 -2.41 -4.06 21.50
C GLN A 220 -2.16 -3.10 22.67
N LEU A 221 -2.71 -1.87 22.60
CA LEU A 221 -2.62 -0.89 23.68
C LEU A 221 -3.40 -1.31 24.93
N LEU A 222 -4.58 -1.91 24.76
CA LEU A 222 -5.38 -2.48 25.85
C LEU A 222 -4.64 -3.63 26.53
N ALA A 223 -4.04 -4.54 25.75
CA ALA A 223 -3.25 -5.65 26.28
C ALA A 223 -2.00 -5.18 27.04
N ASN A 224 -1.38 -4.08 26.62
CA ASN A 224 -0.26 -3.45 27.33
C ASN A 224 -0.72 -2.80 28.66
N GLY A 225 -1.95 -2.30 28.71
CA GLY A 225 -2.60 -1.78 29.93
C GLY A 225 -2.13 -0.41 30.38
N THR A 226 -1.14 0.19 29.73
CA THR A 226 -0.61 1.51 30.09
C THR A 226 -1.41 2.66 29.51
N TYR A 227 -1.81 2.55 28.24
CA TYR A 227 -2.45 3.63 27.50
C TYR A 227 -3.85 3.96 28.01
N PHE A 228 -4.71 2.96 28.24
CA PHE A 228 -6.08 3.13 28.74
C PHE A 228 -6.18 3.01 30.27
N SER A 229 -5.06 3.21 30.99
CA SER A 229 -5.06 3.24 32.46
C SER A 229 -5.77 4.48 33.01
N ASP A 230 -6.26 4.44 34.26
CA ASP A 230 -6.92 5.58 34.90
C ASP A 230 -6.02 6.81 34.93
N GLU A 231 -4.75 6.63 35.29
CA GLU A 231 -3.78 7.71 35.36
C GLU A 231 -3.58 8.36 33.98
N ALA A 232 -3.41 7.55 32.93
CA ALA A 232 -3.23 8.05 31.57
C ALA A 232 -4.50 8.69 30.99
N MET A 233 -5.68 8.19 31.36
CA MET A 233 -6.98 8.76 30.97
C MET A 233 -7.21 10.12 31.65
N LYS A 234 -6.92 10.21 32.95
CA LYS A 234 -7.03 11.43 33.74
C LYS A 234 -6.11 12.54 33.22
N GLU A 235 -4.88 12.19 32.86
CA GLU A 235 -3.92 13.16 32.32
C GLU A 235 -4.37 13.73 30.97
N ARG A 236 -4.96 12.88 30.10
CA ARG A 236 -5.25 13.23 28.71
C ARG A 236 -6.63 13.84 28.48
N SER A 237 -7.60 13.47 29.31
CA SER A 237 -8.96 14.00 29.27
C SER A 237 -9.41 14.48 30.66
N PRO A 238 -8.70 15.44 31.30
CA PRO A 238 -8.90 15.80 32.69
C PRO A 238 -10.32 16.31 32.98
N LEU A 239 -10.91 17.12 32.10
CA LEU A 239 -12.25 17.67 32.29
C LEU A 239 -13.34 16.58 32.20
N LEU A 240 -13.22 15.69 31.21
CA LEU A 240 -14.19 14.59 31.03
C LEU A 240 -14.05 13.57 32.17
N TYR A 241 -12.80 13.29 32.59
CA TYR A 241 -12.51 12.42 33.72
C TYR A 241 -13.03 13.02 35.03
N GLU A 242 -12.85 14.32 35.26
CA GLU A 242 -13.43 15.01 36.42
C GLU A 242 -14.96 14.90 36.41
N GLN A 243 -15.59 15.12 35.25
CA GLN A 243 -17.04 15.09 35.09
C GLN A 243 -17.67 13.72 35.27
N MET A 244 -17.07 12.67 34.71
CA MET A 244 -17.62 11.30 34.72
C MET A 244 -17.10 10.46 35.89
N ILE A 245 -15.91 10.75 36.42
CA ILE A 245 -15.23 9.89 37.41
C ILE A 245 -14.98 10.60 38.75
N GLU A 246 -14.41 11.82 38.75
CA GLU A 246 -14.02 12.47 40.03
C GLU A 246 -15.19 13.06 40.82
N LYS A 247 -16.27 13.49 40.17
CA LYS A 247 -17.48 14.01 40.85
C LYS A 247 -18.19 12.98 41.73
N TYR A 248 -17.83 11.70 41.61
CA TYR A 248 -18.31 10.60 42.46
C TYR A 248 -17.37 10.29 43.63
N ASN A 249 -16.30 11.08 43.83
CA ASN A 249 -15.39 10.94 44.96
C ASN A 249 -15.79 11.81 46.19
N ASP A 250 -16.61 12.84 46.01
CA ASP A 250 -17.00 13.76 47.09
C ASP A 250 -18.53 13.91 47.22
N ASN A 251 -19.06 13.50 48.38
CA ASN A 251 -20.48 13.52 48.80
C ASN A 251 -21.15 14.93 48.84
N THR A 252 -20.59 15.96 48.21
CA THR A 252 -21.05 17.35 48.34
C THR A 252 -21.57 17.99 47.05
N ASN A 253 -21.49 17.33 45.89
CA ASN A 253 -21.78 17.97 44.60
C ASN A 253 -23.10 17.57 43.90
N ASN A 254 -24.10 17.11 44.67
CA ASN A 254 -25.43 16.73 44.16
C ASN A 254 -26.30 17.88 43.60
N GLN A 255 -25.83 19.13 43.61
CA GLN A 255 -26.60 20.28 43.12
C GLN A 255 -26.32 20.69 41.66
N LEU A 256 -25.22 20.23 41.06
CA LEU A 256 -24.85 20.61 39.69
C LEU A 256 -25.55 19.75 38.61
N VAL A 257 -25.96 18.53 38.96
CA VAL A 257 -26.66 17.60 38.06
C VAL A 257 -28.00 18.18 37.56
N LYS A 258 -28.68 19.00 38.36
CA LYS A 258 -29.98 19.58 37.97
C LYS A 258 -29.89 20.79 37.03
N LYS A 259 -28.71 21.36 36.76
CA LYS A 259 -28.60 22.65 36.04
C LYS A 259 -27.95 22.58 34.66
N THR A 260 -27.35 21.45 34.30
CA THR A 260 -26.88 21.18 32.92
C THR A 260 -27.70 20.09 32.22
N ALA A 261 -28.67 19.51 32.93
CA ALA A 261 -29.63 18.52 32.45
C ALA A 261 -30.87 19.17 31.81
N ASP A 262 -30.66 20.09 30.86
CA ASP A 262 -31.68 20.34 29.84
C ASP A 262 -31.40 19.37 28.68
N GLY A 263 -31.64 18.07 28.92
CA GLY A 263 -31.90 16.96 27.96
C GLY A 263 -30.89 16.63 26.86
N VAL A 264 -30.36 17.63 26.16
CA VAL A 264 -29.83 17.47 24.80
C VAL A 264 -28.58 16.61 24.71
N LEU A 265 -27.70 16.65 25.71
CA LEU A 265 -26.44 15.91 25.65
C LEU A 265 -26.61 14.45 26.08
N ALA A 266 -27.41 14.19 27.11
CA ALA A 266 -27.73 12.83 27.53
C ALA A 266 -28.60 12.10 26.51
N ASP A 267 -29.59 12.79 25.93
CA ASP A 267 -30.45 12.21 24.88
C ASP A 267 -29.63 11.91 23.61
N PHE A 268 -28.70 12.79 23.22
CA PHE A 268 -27.78 12.55 22.10
C PHE A 268 -26.85 11.35 22.35
N TYR A 269 -26.37 11.18 23.58
CA TYR A 269 -25.52 10.04 23.93
C TYR A 269 -26.32 8.73 24.09
N MET A 270 -27.56 8.78 24.58
CA MET A 270 -28.46 7.62 24.67
C MET A 270 -28.87 7.12 23.28
N GLU A 271 -29.17 8.02 22.34
CA GLU A 271 -29.50 7.68 20.94
C GLU A 271 -28.29 7.03 20.23
N HIS A 272 -27.07 7.52 20.50
CA HIS A 272 -25.83 6.94 19.96
C HIS A 272 -25.49 5.58 20.61
N LEU A 273 -25.78 5.42 21.90
CA LEU A 273 -25.61 4.16 22.66
C LEU A 273 -26.62 3.07 22.22
N GLU A 274 -27.86 3.42 21.89
CA GLU A 274 -28.83 2.46 21.33
C GLU A 274 -28.37 1.92 19.96
N SER A 275 -27.73 2.76 19.15
CA SER A 275 -27.14 2.35 17.86
C SER A 275 -25.91 1.44 18.02
N MET A 276 -25.11 1.64 19.08
CA MET A 276 -23.89 0.86 19.33
C MET A 276 -24.18 -0.46 20.05
N ASN A 277 -25.10 -0.47 21.01
CA ASN A 277 -25.58 -1.68 21.68
C ASN A 277 -26.26 -2.66 20.71
N HIS A 278 -26.74 -2.20 19.55
CA HIS A 278 -27.25 -3.09 18.50
C HIS A 278 -26.12 -3.94 17.89
N HIS A 279 -24.95 -3.37 17.63
CA HIS A 279 -23.80 -4.11 17.11
C HIS A 279 -23.22 -5.08 18.14
N GLU A 280 -23.14 -4.67 19.41
CA GLU A 280 -22.64 -5.52 20.49
C GLU A 280 -23.64 -6.65 20.83
N ARG A 281 -24.96 -6.39 20.81
CA ARG A 281 -25.99 -7.44 20.97
C ARG A 281 -26.02 -8.44 19.83
N VAL A 282 -25.79 -8.00 18.59
CA VAL A 282 -25.73 -8.93 17.44
C VAL A 282 -24.49 -9.82 17.54
N ALA A 283 -23.36 -9.30 18.02
CA ALA A 283 -22.16 -10.09 18.28
C ALA A 283 -22.34 -11.07 19.47
N GLU A 284 -22.99 -10.65 20.56
CA GLU A 284 -23.30 -11.51 21.70
C GLU A 284 -24.38 -12.57 21.40
N GLU A 285 -25.41 -12.26 20.59
CA GLU A 285 -26.40 -13.25 20.13
C GLU A 285 -25.72 -14.34 19.28
N PHE A 286 -24.73 -13.99 18.47
CA PHE A 286 -23.93 -14.93 17.67
C PHE A 286 -23.04 -15.83 18.54
N GLU A 287 -22.37 -15.26 19.54
CA GLU A 287 -21.55 -16.03 20.49
C GLU A 287 -22.41 -16.96 21.37
N ASN A 288 -23.62 -16.52 21.74
CA ASN A 288 -24.57 -17.34 22.50
C ASN A 288 -25.21 -18.46 21.67
N GLU A 289 -25.50 -18.25 20.38
CA GLU A 289 -26.01 -19.31 19.49
C GLU A 289 -24.99 -20.45 19.26
N GLU A 290 -23.70 -20.14 19.23
CA GLU A 290 -22.62 -21.15 19.19
C GLU A 290 -22.45 -21.85 20.55
N ARG A 291 -22.70 -21.14 21.66
CA ARG A 291 -22.65 -21.72 23.03
C ARG A 291 -23.83 -22.65 23.32
N PHE A 292 -25.01 -22.35 22.79
CA PHE A 292 -26.23 -23.15 22.97
C PHE A 292 -26.24 -24.47 22.19
N ARG A 293 -25.20 -24.78 21.40
CA ARG A 293 -25.07 -26.05 20.69
C ARG A 293 -24.27 -27.12 21.46
N ASN A 294 -23.71 -26.81 22.64
CA ASN A 294 -22.79 -27.70 23.36
C ASN A 294 -22.88 -27.69 24.90
N GLU A 295 -24.05 -27.51 25.52
CA GLU A 295 -24.23 -27.85 26.94
C GLU A 295 -25.73 -28.10 27.26
N ASP A 296 -26.06 -29.36 27.51
CA ASP A 296 -27.31 -29.81 28.14
C ASP A 296 -27.14 -29.76 29.68
N ASP A 297 -28.25 -29.48 30.37
CA ASP A 297 -28.50 -29.56 31.82
C ASP A 297 -27.70 -28.63 32.76
N ASP A 298 -28.37 -27.64 33.38
CA ASP A 298 -29.03 -27.86 34.68
C ASP A 298 -29.77 -26.62 35.20
N ASP A 299 -30.74 -26.91 36.04
CA ASP A 299 -31.94 -26.18 36.46
C ASP A 299 -31.72 -25.20 37.65
N GLU A 300 -32.80 -24.45 37.93
CA GLU A 300 -33.22 -23.81 39.18
C GLU A 300 -32.98 -22.31 39.46
N SER A 301 -34.10 -21.75 39.94
CA SER A 301 -34.52 -20.40 40.32
C SER A 301 -33.86 -19.81 41.57
N GLU A 302 -33.98 -18.49 41.78
CA GLU A 302 -34.73 -17.92 42.92
C GLU A 302 -34.91 -16.39 42.80
N GLU A 303 -36.14 -15.96 43.11
CA GLU A 303 -36.53 -14.57 43.42
C GLU A 303 -35.95 -14.20 44.80
N ASP A 304 -35.54 -12.94 45.04
CA ASP A 304 -35.86 -12.26 46.31
C ASP A 304 -35.46 -10.76 46.35
N GLU A 305 -36.52 -9.97 46.56
CA GLU A 305 -36.74 -8.78 47.40
C GLU A 305 -35.68 -7.66 47.58
N GLU A 306 -36.17 -6.45 47.31
CA GLU A 306 -35.56 -5.13 47.52
C GLU A 306 -35.33 -4.78 49.01
N GLU A 307 -34.14 -4.30 49.37
CA GLU A 307 -33.99 -3.34 50.48
C GLU A 307 -33.23 -2.10 49.99
N GLU A 308 -33.94 -0.95 49.98
CA GLU A 308 -33.41 0.39 49.73
C GLU A 308 -32.47 0.82 50.88
N ASP A 309 -31.15 0.77 50.64
CA ASP A 309 -30.16 1.44 51.49
C ASP A 309 -29.58 2.66 50.74
N GLU A 310 -30.15 3.83 51.06
CA GLU A 310 -29.88 5.16 50.49
C GLU A 310 -28.48 5.73 50.83
N THR A 311 -27.49 4.89 51.15
CA THR A 311 -26.17 5.33 51.65
C THR A 311 -24.93 4.73 50.98
N LYS A 312 -25.06 4.15 49.79
CA LYS A 312 -23.91 3.81 48.93
C LYS A 312 -24.26 4.09 47.47
N TYR A 313 -23.63 5.10 46.87
CA TYR A 313 -23.41 5.02 45.43
C TYR A 313 -22.66 3.70 45.19
N SER A 314 -23.29 2.79 44.46
CA SER A 314 -22.79 1.42 44.34
C SER A 314 -21.43 1.48 43.65
N THR A 315 -20.47 0.68 44.10
CA THR A 315 -19.24 0.42 43.34
C THR A 315 -19.52 0.06 41.88
N ALA A 316 -20.71 -0.48 41.59
CA ALA A 316 -21.19 -0.75 40.25
C ALA A 316 -21.48 0.51 39.42
N GLU A 317 -22.07 1.56 39.99
CA GLU A 317 -22.35 2.82 39.26
C GLU A 317 -21.03 3.54 38.89
N ARG A 318 -20.06 3.52 39.80
CA ARG A 318 -18.72 4.07 39.54
C ARG A 318 -17.99 3.32 38.43
N GLU A 319 -18.13 2.00 38.42
CA GLU A 319 -17.57 1.16 37.37
C GLU A 319 -18.30 1.39 36.03
N LEU A 320 -19.61 1.62 36.05
CA LEU A 320 -20.38 1.96 34.85
C LEU A 320 -19.89 3.26 34.21
N TYR A 321 -19.78 4.35 34.98
CA TYR A 321 -19.25 5.61 34.44
C TYR A 321 -17.80 5.52 33.95
N ARG A 322 -17.00 4.65 34.58
CA ARG A 322 -15.64 4.33 34.12
C ARG A 322 -15.67 3.62 32.77
N GLN A 323 -16.54 2.62 32.61
CA GLN A 323 -16.70 1.90 31.36
C GLN A 323 -17.21 2.81 30.25
N GLU A 324 -18.20 3.67 30.52
CA GLU A 324 -18.70 4.68 29.58
C GLU A 324 -17.61 5.68 29.16
N PHE A 325 -16.84 6.21 30.12
CA PHE A 325 -15.72 7.09 29.84
C PHE A 325 -14.70 6.40 28.92
N LEU A 326 -14.36 5.13 29.20
CA LEU A 326 -13.44 4.37 28.36
C LEU A 326 -14.01 4.10 26.97
N ALA A 327 -15.31 3.84 26.83
CA ALA A 327 -15.97 3.67 25.55
C ALA A 327 -15.82 4.93 24.67
N ILE A 328 -16.09 6.11 25.23
CA ILE A 328 -15.92 7.40 24.53
C ILE A 328 -14.46 7.59 24.06
N GLN A 329 -13.49 7.24 24.93
CA GLN A 329 -12.08 7.38 24.57
C GLN A 329 -11.64 6.38 23.50
N LYS A 330 -12.18 5.15 23.50
CA LYS A 330 -11.96 4.15 22.45
C LYS A 330 -12.61 4.58 21.12
N GLU A 331 -13.80 5.16 21.15
CA GLU A 331 -14.48 5.67 19.95
C GLU A 331 -13.66 6.79 19.29
N LYS A 332 -13.26 7.80 20.07
CA LYS A 332 -12.34 8.85 19.58
C LYS A 332 -11.06 8.26 19.00
N PHE A 333 -10.55 7.19 19.63
CA PHE A 333 -9.39 6.50 19.12
C PHE A 333 -9.62 5.93 17.73
N LEU A 334 -10.71 5.18 17.53
CA LEU A 334 -11.08 4.56 16.26
C LEU A 334 -11.38 5.59 15.17
N ASN A 335 -12.00 6.72 15.56
CA ASN A 335 -12.33 7.80 14.63
C ASN A 335 -11.12 8.65 14.21
N GLY A 336 -9.96 8.50 14.88
CA GLY A 336 -8.75 9.24 14.52
C GLY A 336 -8.66 10.61 15.21
N GLU A 337 -9.37 10.78 16.33
CA GLU A 337 -9.54 12.05 17.02
C GLU A 337 -8.64 12.19 18.26
N ASP A 338 -7.88 11.15 18.63
CA ASP A 338 -6.93 11.21 19.74
C ASP A 338 -5.62 11.89 19.31
N SER A 339 -5.48 13.18 19.63
CA SER A 339 -4.28 13.98 19.33
C SER A 339 -2.96 13.43 19.92
N ASN A 340 -3.00 12.46 20.83
CA ASN A 340 -1.81 11.84 21.40
C ASN A 340 -1.26 10.68 20.55
N ILE A 341 -1.89 10.39 19.41
CA ILE A 341 -1.56 9.28 18.53
C ILE A 341 -1.18 9.77 17.14
N ASP A 342 -0.11 9.21 16.60
CA ASP A 342 0.24 9.36 15.19
C ASP A 342 -0.55 8.36 14.34
N TYR A 343 -1.77 8.75 13.97
CA TYR A 343 -2.63 7.94 13.10
C TYR A 343 -2.05 7.69 11.73
N THR A 344 -1.15 8.56 11.25
CA THR A 344 -0.50 8.35 9.94
C THR A 344 0.33 7.07 9.96
N SER A 345 1.02 6.80 11.07
CA SER A 345 1.81 5.57 11.23
C SER A 345 0.95 4.31 11.33
N ILE A 346 -0.28 4.44 11.85
CA ILE A 346 -1.21 3.31 12.08
C ILE A 346 -2.01 3.01 10.81
N ASP A 347 -2.59 4.05 10.20
CA ASP A 347 -3.45 3.94 9.04
C ASP A 347 -2.72 3.40 7.81
N ASN A 348 -1.39 3.53 7.77
CA ASN A 348 -0.53 3.04 6.69
C ASN A 348 0.31 1.80 7.08
N ASN A 349 -0.03 1.11 8.18
CA ASN A 349 0.70 -0.08 8.62
C ASN A 349 -0.08 -1.38 8.33
N ASP A 350 0.28 -2.03 7.23
CA ASP A 350 -0.35 -3.28 6.79
C ASP A 350 -0.15 -4.46 7.74
N ASN A 351 0.82 -4.40 8.66
CA ASN A 351 0.98 -5.47 9.66
C ASN A 351 -0.17 -5.49 10.68
N LEU A 352 -0.98 -4.44 10.71
CA LEU A 352 -2.20 -4.35 11.50
C LEU A 352 -3.43 -4.86 10.76
N ASP A 353 -3.28 -5.33 9.51
CA ASP A 353 -4.36 -5.95 8.76
C ASP A 353 -4.64 -7.35 9.34
N ASN A 354 -5.75 -7.46 10.09
CA ASN A 354 -6.20 -8.73 10.63
C ASN A 354 -6.97 -9.51 9.57
N ILE A 355 -6.40 -10.63 9.10
CA ILE A 355 -6.97 -11.48 8.05
C ILE A 355 -8.41 -11.91 8.40
N LYS A 356 -8.71 -12.19 9.67
CA LYS A 356 -10.05 -12.61 10.10
C LYS A 356 -11.08 -11.49 10.02
N ILE A 357 -10.69 -10.26 10.37
CA ILE A 357 -11.56 -9.09 10.26
C ILE A 357 -11.86 -8.82 8.78
N ARG A 358 -10.85 -8.99 7.91
CA ARG A 358 -11.01 -8.83 6.47
C ARG A 358 -11.94 -9.88 5.85
N GLU A 359 -11.80 -11.14 6.23
CA GLU A 359 -12.69 -12.23 5.76
C GLU A 359 -14.15 -11.95 6.18
N HIS A 360 -14.37 -11.50 7.41
CA HIS A 360 -15.70 -11.15 7.90
C HIS A 360 -16.30 -9.94 7.17
N ASP A 361 -15.54 -8.86 6.97
CA ASP A 361 -16.02 -7.68 6.21
C ASP A 361 -16.36 -8.04 4.76
N GLU A 362 -15.62 -8.98 4.16
CA GLU A 362 -15.88 -9.51 2.81
C GLU A 362 -17.15 -10.36 2.77
N GLU A 363 -17.40 -11.17 3.81
CA GLU A 363 -18.62 -11.96 3.99
C GLU A 363 -19.84 -11.06 4.23
N GLU A 364 -19.79 -10.09 5.15
CA GLU A 364 -20.89 -9.15 5.40
C GLU A 364 -21.29 -8.39 4.14
N LYS A 365 -20.30 -7.96 3.34
CA LYS A 365 -20.58 -7.31 2.06
C LYS A 365 -21.29 -8.25 1.09
N TYR A 366 -20.92 -9.53 1.06
CA TYR A 366 -21.59 -10.53 0.24
C TYR A 366 -23.06 -10.72 0.68
N PHE A 367 -23.34 -10.65 1.99
CA PHE A 367 -24.69 -10.71 2.54
C PHE A 367 -25.52 -9.43 2.29
N ASP A 368 -24.90 -8.25 2.34
CA ASP A 368 -25.57 -6.97 2.03
C ASP A 368 -25.91 -6.81 0.53
N ASP A 369 -25.12 -7.43 -0.36
CA ASP A 369 -25.32 -7.42 -1.82
C ASP A 369 -26.37 -8.46 -2.29
N GLU A 370 -26.80 -9.43 -1.44
CA GLU A 370 -27.93 -10.33 -1.72
C GLU A 370 -29.27 -9.67 -1.34
N ASP A 371 -29.93 -9.02 -2.32
CA ASP A 371 -31.28 -8.44 -2.16
C ASP A 371 -32.30 -9.52 -1.73
N PRO A 372 -33.02 -9.41 -0.59
CA PRO A 372 -33.88 -10.46 -0.05
C PRO A 372 -35.17 -10.77 -0.83
N TYR A 373 -35.40 -10.16 -2.01
CA TYR A 373 -36.67 -10.32 -2.72
C TYR A 373 -36.53 -10.55 -4.23
N THR A 374 -36.25 -11.79 -4.61
CA THR A 374 -36.86 -12.38 -5.81
C THR A 374 -37.45 -13.76 -5.51
N TYR A 375 -38.52 -13.79 -4.71
CA TYR A 375 -39.50 -14.86 -4.89
C TYR A 375 -40.30 -14.54 -6.16
N ASP A 376 -39.87 -15.12 -7.28
CA ASP A 376 -40.70 -15.28 -8.47
C ASP A 376 -41.90 -16.17 -8.12
N ASN A 377 -42.95 -15.54 -7.58
CA ASN A 377 -44.30 -16.08 -7.60
C ASN A 377 -44.98 -15.55 -8.86
N ASP A 378 -44.90 -16.30 -9.96
CA ASP A 378 -46.08 -16.77 -10.71
C ASP A 378 -45.70 -17.26 -12.13
N LYS A 379 -46.03 -18.55 -12.35
CA LYS A 379 -46.60 -19.19 -13.55
C LYS A 379 -45.83 -19.28 -14.88
#